data_AF-A0A357ABW0-F1
#
_entry.id   AF-A0A357ABW0-F1
#
_cell.length_a   1.000
_cell.length_b   1.000
_cell.length_c   1.000
_cell.angle_alpha   90.00
_cell.angle_beta   90.00
_cell.angle_gamma   90.00
#
_symmetry.space_group_name_H-M   'P 1'
#
loop_
_entity.id
_entity.type
_entity.pdbx_description
1 polymer ?
#
loop_
_entity_poly.entity_id
_entity_poly.type
_entity_poly.pdbx_seq_one_letter_code
_entity_poly.pdbx_strand_id
1 'polypeptide(L)'
;MLRNRQNETRWIGVGLAILLSLSLFACTQPQVSPLLETPLSSPEEIPTESLERVVALTSLSADILQRLDASKLVGIPGSSLLEKDPRFADITPVSQGQTAPSLEKIIALKPDLVIGATGFHDQIAARLTELNIETYTESS
;
A
#
# COMPACT_ATOMS: atom_id res chain seq x y z
N MET A 1 4.03 3.01 77.18
CA MET A 1 3.50 2.06 76.17
C MET A 1 4.13 2.37 74.81
N LEU A 2 5.29 1.77 74.51
CA LEU A 2 6.13 2.00 73.32
C LEU A 2 6.03 0.80 72.37
N ARG A 3 4.86 0.57 71.77
CA ARG A 3 4.66 -0.58 70.87
C ARG A 3 3.63 -0.31 69.77
N ASN A 4 3.80 0.77 68.99
CA ASN A 4 2.93 0.99 67.82
C ASN A 4 3.55 1.89 66.72
N ARG A 5 4.86 1.77 66.43
CA ARG A 5 5.56 2.50 65.34
C ARG A 5 6.62 1.66 64.60
N GLN A 6 6.51 0.33 64.64
CA GLN A 6 7.44 -0.61 63.99
C GLN A 6 6.77 -1.40 62.84
N ASN A 7 5.48 -1.18 62.62
CA ASN A 7 4.66 -1.82 61.58
C ASN A 7 4.61 -0.98 60.30
N GLU A 8 4.64 0.35 60.35
CA GLU A 8 4.49 1.18 59.13
C GLU A 8 5.74 1.20 58.23
N THR A 9 6.95 1.15 58.78
CA THR A 9 8.20 1.06 58.00
C THR A 9 8.40 -0.28 57.32
N ARG A 10 7.79 -1.36 57.85
CA ARG A 10 7.83 -2.70 57.24
C ARG A 10 6.95 -2.80 56.00
N TRP A 11 5.86 -2.04 55.92
CA TRP A 11 4.93 -2.11 54.79
C TRP A 11 5.39 -1.26 53.61
N ILE A 12 6.07 -0.14 53.90
CA ILE A 12 6.70 0.70 52.86
C ILE A 12 7.87 -0.04 52.20
N GLY A 13 8.67 -0.78 52.97
CA GLY A 13 9.75 -1.61 52.43
C GLY A 13 9.26 -2.75 51.53
N VAL A 14 8.13 -3.38 51.88
CA VAL A 14 7.50 -4.44 51.06
C VAL A 14 6.89 -3.86 49.78
N GLY A 15 6.25 -2.67 49.85
CA GLY A 15 5.72 -1.99 48.66
C GLY A 15 6.80 -1.60 47.65
N LEU A 16 7.92 -1.07 48.12
CA LEU A 16 9.07 -0.72 47.27
C LEU A 16 9.71 -1.98 46.65
N ALA A 17 9.82 -3.07 47.41
CA ALA A 17 10.37 -4.34 46.91
C ALA A 17 9.49 -5.00 45.82
N ILE A 18 8.17 -4.85 45.91
CA ILE A 18 7.22 -5.36 44.89
C ILE A 18 7.26 -4.51 43.61
N LEU A 19 7.47 -3.20 43.72
CA LEU A 19 7.55 -2.31 42.55
C LEU A 19 8.86 -2.51 41.76
N LEU A 20 9.95 -2.89 42.44
CA LEU A 20 11.26 -3.15 41.83
C LEU A 20 11.37 -4.52 41.14
N SER A 21 10.50 -5.49 41.47
CA SER A 21 10.50 -6.80 40.82
C SER A 21 9.72 -6.83 39.49
N LEU A 22 8.85 -5.85 39.23
CA LEU A 22 8.05 -5.80 38.00
C LEU A 22 8.79 -5.24 36.77
N SER A 23 10.01 -4.69 36.91
CA SER A 23 10.77 -4.10 35.81
C SER A 23 11.70 -5.07 35.06
N LEU A 24 11.64 -6.37 35.34
CA LEU A 24 12.54 -7.38 34.75
C LEU A 24 11.92 -8.23 33.63
N PHE A 25 10.72 -7.93 33.15
CA PHE A 25 10.26 -8.44 31.84
C PHE A 25 10.91 -7.63 30.69
N ALA A 26 12.25 -7.69 30.61
CA ALA A 26 12.97 -7.37 29.40
C ALA A 26 12.68 -8.47 28.37
N CYS A 27 12.29 -8.07 27.16
CA CYS A 27 11.97 -8.96 26.06
C CYS A 27 13.10 -9.97 25.82
N THR A 28 12.83 -11.24 26.08
CA THR A 28 13.63 -12.34 25.54
C THR A 28 13.39 -12.39 24.03
N GLN A 29 14.36 -11.91 23.26
CA GLN A 29 14.41 -12.06 21.82
C GLN A 29 14.64 -13.55 21.50
N PRO A 30 13.82 -14.20 20.64
CA PRO A 30 14.07 -15.57 20.23
C PRO A 30 15.44 -15.65 19.56
N GLN A 31 16.32 -16.52 20.07
CA GLN A 31 17.58 -16.83 19.42
C GLN A 31 17.27 -17.70 18.21
N VAL A 32 17.30 -17.08 17.04
CA VAL A 32 17.27 -17.79 15.76
C VAL A 32 18.65 -18.40 15.57
N SER A 33 18.71 -19.73 15.54
CA SER A 33 19.92 -20.49 15.19
C SER A 33 20.54 -19.96 13.88
N PRO A 34 21.87 -19.91 13.74
CA PRO A 34 22.48 -19.62 12.45
C PRO A 34 22.20 -20.81 11.53
N LEU A 35 21.19 -20.67 10.68
CA LEU A 35 21.02 -21.49 9.50
C LEU A 35 22.12 -21.06 8.52
N LEU A 36 22.94 -22.01 8.06
CA LEU A 36 23.94 -21.76 7.03
C LEU A 36 23.33 -20.95 5.89
N GLU A 37 23.84 -19.73 5.68
CA GLU A 37 23.52 -18.91 4.54
C GLU A 37 24.14 -19.56 3.30
N THR A 38 23.34 -20.36 2.60
CA THR A 38 23.50 -20.49 1.15
C THR A 38 23.46 -19.07 0.60
N PRO A 39 24.39 -18.63 -0.26
CA PRO A 39 24.34 -17.28 -0.82
C PRO A 39 23.08 -17.18 -1.66
N LEU A 40 22.03 -16.60 -1.08
CA LEU A 40 20.87 -16.16 -1.82
C LEU A 40 21.41 -15.11 -2.77
N SER A 41 21.29 -15.39 -4.07
CA SER A 41 21.54 -14.42 -5.13
C SER A 41 20.96 -13.08 -4.68
N SER A 42 21.82 -12.06 -4.60
CA SER A 42 21.41 -10.70 -4.29
C SER A 42 20.16 -10.39 -5.11
N PRO A 43 19.11 -9.79 -4.53
CA PRO A 43 18.00 -9.29 -5.32
C PRO A 43 18.60 -8.42 -6.42
N GLU A 44 18.41 -8.85 -7.66
CA GLU A 44 18.71 -8.03 -8.83
C GLU A 44 17.91 -6.75 -8.62
N GLU A 45 18.58 -5.61 -8.46
CA GLU A 45 17.93 -4.31 -8.45
C GLU A 45 17.22 -4.18 -9.80
N ILE A 46 15.93 -4.50 -9.82
CA ILE A 46 15.07 -4.29 -10.98
C ILE A 46 15.21 -2.79 -11.28
N PRO A 47 15.71 -2.41 -12.47
CA PRO A 47 15.79 -1.01 -12.87
C PRO A 47 14.38 -0.43 -12.77
N THR A 48 14.12 0.30 -11.70
CA THR A 48 12.81 0.88 -11.45
C THR A 48 12.83 2.21 -12.18
N GLU A 49 12.60 2.18 -13.49
CA GLU A 49 12.12 3.37 -14.21
C GLU A 49 10.96 3.92 -13.38
N SER A 50 11.12 5.13 -12.85
CA SER A 50 10.18 5.68 -11.88
C SER A 50 8.90 6.06 -12.61
N LEU A 51 7.88 5.19 -12.57
CA LEU A 51 6.56 5.50 -13.08
C LEU A 51 5.97 6.67 -12.28
N GLU A 52 5.63 7.77 -12.97
CA GLU A 52 5.07 8.99 -12.35
C GLU A 52 3.59 9.18 -12.70
N ARG A 53 3.15 8.68 -13.85
CA ARG A 53 1.80 8.94 -14.39
C ARG A 53 1.11 7.63 -14.76
N VAL A 54 0.15 7.21 -13.94
CA VAL A 54 -0.56 5.94 -14.09
C VAL A 54 -2.04 6.18 -14.35
N VAL A 55 -2.60 5.47 -15.32
CA VAL A 55 -4.04 5.43 -15.59
C VAL A 55 -4.60 4.06 -15.19
N ALA A 56 -5.64 4.04 -14.38
CA ALA A 56 -6.40 2.83 -14.06
C ALA A 56 -7.66 2.74 -14.93
N LEU A 57 -7.92 1.58 -15.50
CA LEU A 57 -9.13 1.29 -16.28
C LEU A 57 -10.20 0.53 -15.48
N THR A 58 -9.88 0.07 -14.27
CA THR A 58 -10.84 -0.58 -13.36
C THR A 58 -10.96 0.20 -12.05
N SER A 59 -12.11 0.07 -11.39
CA SER A 59 -12.31 0.68 -10.07
C SER A 59 -11.43 0.06 -9.00
N LEU A 60 -11.12 -1.23 -9.12
CA LEU A 60 -10.22 -1.93 -8.20
C LEU A 60 -8.78 -1.40 -8.31
N SER A 61 -8.23 -1.34 -9.53
CA SER A 61 -6.89 -0.82 -9.75
C SER A 61 -6.78 0.65 -9.33
N ALA A 62 -7.83 1.45 -9.56
CA ALA A 62 -7.89 2.84 -9.10
C ALA A 62 -7.84 2.93 -7.56
N ASP A 63 -8.63 2.13 -6.83
CA ASP A 63 -8.60 2.15 -5.36
C ASP A 63 -7.26 1.68 -4.78
N ILE A 64 -6.66 0.66 -5.38
CA ILE A 64 -5.34 0.17 -4.96
C ILE A 64 -4.29 1.27 -5.16
N LEU A 65 -4.20 1.86 -6.36
CA LEU A 65 -3.24 2.92 -6.63
C LEU A 65 -3.46 4.15 -5.74
N GLN A 66 -4.71 4.54 -5.51
CA GLN A 66 -5.04 5.64 -4.62
C GLN A 66 -4.53 5.43 -3.18
N ARG A 67 -4.49 4.17 -2.71
CA ARG A 67 -3.98 3.81 -1.38
C ARG A 67 -2.46 3.65 -1.33
N LEU A 68 -1.86 3.16 -2.41
CA LEU A 68 -0.42 2.94 -2.50
C LEU A 68 0.33 4.25 -2.72
N ASP A 69 -0.09 5.02 -3.73
CA ASP A 69 0.48 6.32 -4.04
C ASP A 69 -0.51 7.17 -4.86
N ALA A 70 -1.25 8.02 -4.17
CA ALA A 70 -2.25 8.90 -4.77
C ALA A 70 -1.66 9.90 -5.79
N SER A 71 -0.37 10.25 -5.68
CA SER A 71 0.24 11.28 -6.52
C SER A 71 0.43 10.83 -7.97
N LYS A 72 0.47 9.51 -8.20
CA LYS A 72 0.74 8.92 -9.51
C LYS A 72 -0.52 8.68 -10.34
N LEU A 73 -1.69 8.66 -9.72
CA LEU A 73 -2.95 8.33 -10.39
C LEU A 73 -3.49 9.55 -11.15
N VAL A 74 -3.41 9.53 -12.48
CA VAL A 74 -3.81 10.67 -13.34
C VAL A 74 -5.11 10.43 -14.10
N GLY A 75 -5.59 9.18 -14.15
CA GLY A 75 -6.84 8.83 -14.81
C GLY A 75 -7.52 7.60 -14.22
N ILE A 76 -8.85 7.61 -14.22
CA ILE A 76 -9.71 6.58 -13.61
C ILE A 76 -10.89 6.23 -14.53
N PRO A 77 -11.57 5.08 -14.33
CA PRO A 77 -12.83 4.85 -15.02
C PRO A 77 -13.94 5.76 -14.49
N GLY A 78 -14.87 6.15 -15.34
CA GLY A 78 -16.07 6.90 -14.94
C GLY A 78 -17.13 5.99 -14.32
N SER A 79 -16.83 5.35 -13.19
CA SER A 79 -17.78 4.48 -12.49
C SER A 79 -18.50 5.24 -11.38
N SER A 80 -19.77 4.90 -11.14
CA SER A 80 -20.55 5.51 -10.05
C SER A 80 -19.97 5.27 -8.65
N LEU A 81 -19.07 4.28 -8.52
CA LEU A 81 -18.38 3.98 -7.25
C LEU A 81 -17.31 5.03 -6.97
N LEU A 82 -16.50 5.38 -7.99
CA LEU A 82 -15.43 6.37 -7.85
C LEU A 82 -16.00 7.80 -7.83
N GLU A 83 -17.05 8.09 -8.58
CA GLU A 83 -17.71 9.41 -8.59
C GLU A 83 -18.23 9.87 -7.22
N LYS A 84 -18.62 8.92 -6.37
CA LYS A 84 -19.16 9.20 -5.03
C LYS A 84 -18.07 9.33 -3.96
N ASP A 85 -16.83 9.00 -4.30
CA ASP A 85 -15.72 9.00 -3.36
C ASP A 85 -14.86 10.25 -3.56
N PRO A 86 -14.76 11.13 -2.55
CA PRO A 86 -14.05 12.41 -2.67
C PRO A 86 -12.56 12.25 -2.94
N ARG A 87 -11.96 11.08 -2.68
CA ARG A 87 -10.54 10.81 -2.98
C ARG A 87 -10.22 10.91 -4.47
N PHE A 88 -11.23 10.77 -5.33
CA PHE A 88 -11.09 10.72 -6.78
C PHE A 88 -11.63 11.97 -7.49
N ALA A 89 -12.13 12.97 -6.74
CA ALA A 89 -12.86 14.11 -7.30
C ALA A 89 -12.04 14.93 -8.32
N ASP A 90 -10.73 15.01 -8.13
CA ASP A 90 -9.82 15.78 -8.98
C ASP A 90 -9.11 14.95 -10.06
N ILE A 91 -9.48 13.67 -10.22
CA ILE A 91 -8.84 12.75 -11.16
C ILE A 91 -9.70 12.61 -12.43
N THR A 92 -9.05 12.68 -13.59
CA THR A 92 -9.76 12.73 -14.88
C THR A 92 -10.40 11.38 -15.24
N PRO A 93 -11.72 11.31 -15.48
CA PRO A 93 -12.36 10.08 -15.93
C PRO A 93 -12.08 9.81 -17.42
N VAL A 94 -11.51 8.64 -17.73
CA VAL A 94 -11.16 8.21 -19.10
C VAL A 94 -12.28 7.40 -19.77
N SER A 95 -13.29 6.98 -19.01
CA SER A 95 -14.53 6.34 -19.50
C SER A 95 -15.76 6.99 -18.86
N GLN A 96 -16.97 6.56 -19.23
CA GLN A 96 -18.23 7.02 -18.63
C GLN A 96 -19.20 5.83 -18.49
N GLY A 97 -19.60 5.49 -17.26
CA GLY A 97 -20.48 4.36 -16.97
C GLY A 97 -19.90 3.03 -17.49
N GLN A 98 -20.67 2.35 -18.34
CA GLN A 98 -20.31 1.05 -18.93
C GLN A 98 -19.71 1.19 -20.34
N THR A 99 -19.33 2.38 -20.76
CA THR A 99 -18.66 2.56 -22.06
C THR A 99 -17.21 2.13 -22.00
N ALA A 100 -16.68 1.69 -23.14
CA ALA A 100 -15.24 1.48 -23.29
C ALA A 100 -14.46 2.76 -22.94
N PRO A 101 -13.24 2.65 -22.39
CA PRO A 101 -12.37 3.80 -22.18
C PRO A 101 -12.00 4.49 -23.50
N SER A 102 -11.83 5.81 -23.47
CA SER A 102 -11.40 6.60 -24.65
C SER A 102 -9.89 6.61 -24.75
N LEU A 103 -9.38 6.14 -25.89
CA LEU A 103 -7.96 6.15 -26.21
C LEU A 103 -7.40 7.58 -26.22
N GLU A 104 -8.14 8.51 -26.80
CA GLU A 104 -7.75 9.91 -26.95
C GLU A 104 -7.59 10.59 -25.58
N LYS A 105 -8.52 10.32 -24.65
CA LYS A 105 -8.42 10.83 -23.29
C LYS A 105 -7.21 10.26 -22.57
N ILE A 106 -6.94 8.96 -22.72
CA ILE A 106 -5.78 8.31 -22.09
C ILE A 106 -4.47 8.93 -22.61
N ILE A 107 -4.31 9.05 -23.92
CA ILE A 107 -3.08 9.62 -24.53
C ILE A 107 -2.88 11.08 -24.12
N ALA A 108 -3.97 11.86 -24.03
CA ALA A 108 -3.89 13.27 -23.61
C ALA A 108 -3.31 13.43 -22.19
N LEU A 109 -3.48 12.43 -21.33
CA LEU A 109 -2.92 12.42 -19.97
C LEU A 109 -1.42 12.10 -19.94
N LYS A 110 -0.83 11.66 -21.06
CA LYS A 110 0.58 11.24 -21.16
C LYS A 110 0.99 10.28 -20.03
N PRO A 111 0.35 9.10 -19.92
CA PRO A 111 0.71 8.11 -18.92
C PRO A 111 2.00 7.38 -19.29
N ASP A 112 2.72 6.95 -18.27
CA ASP A 112 3.85 6.02 -18.38
C ASP A 112 3.33 4.58 -18.33
N LEU A 113 2.27 4.34 -17.54
CA LEU A 113 1.64 3.02 -17.36
C LEU A 113 0.11 3.11 -17.41
N VAL A 114 -0.51 2.14 -18.06
CA VAL A 114 -1.95 1.90 -18.01
C VAL A 114 -2.24 0.52 -17.42
N ILE A 115 -3.12 0.46 -16.41
CA ILE A 115 -3.52 -0.79 -15.75
C ILE A 115 -4.97 -1.12 -16.09
N GLY A 116 -5.18 -2.24 -16.77
CA GLY A 116 -6.48 -2.73 -17.18
C GLY A 116 -6.78 -4.14 -16.68
N ALA A 117 -7.86 -4.69 -17.22
CA ALA A 117 -8.34 -6.04 -16.95
C ALA A 117 -8.38 -6.84 -18.25
N THR A 118 -7.81 -8.04 -18.22
CA THR A 118 -7.80 -9.00 -19.32
C THR A 118 -9.23 -9.34 -19.75
N GLY A 119 -9.48 -9.41 -21.05
CA GLY A 119 -10.81 -9.70 -21.63
C GLY A 119 -11.74 -8.49 -21.71
N PHE A 120 -11.54 -7.45 -20.90
CA PHE A 120 -12.34 -6.21 -20.94
C PHE A 120 -11.62 -5.07 -21.66
N HIS A 121 -10.29 -5.02 -21.55
CA HIS A 121 -9.48 -3.91 -22.02
C HIS A 121 -8.48 -4.31 -23.12
N ASP A 122 -8.56 -5.52 -23.65
CA ASP A 122 -7.57 -6.05 -24.61
C ASP A 122 -7.43 -5.19 -25.87
N GLN A 123 -8.57 -4.72 -26.41
CA GLN A 123 -8.55 -3.88 -27.62
C GLN A 123 -7.81 -2.57 -27.37
N ILE A 124 -8.09 -1.89 -26.26
CA ILE A 124 -7.44 -0.61 -25.96
C ILE A 124 -5.99 -0.81 -25.52
N ALA A 125 -5.70 -1.89 -24.80
CA ALA A 125 -4.34 -2.28 -24.43
C ALA A 125 -3.46 -2.50 -25.66
N ALA A 126 -3.97 -3.21 -26.68
CA ALA A 126 -3.25 -3.38 -27.94
C ALA A 126 -2.92 -2.04 -28.61
N ARG A 127 -3.87 -1.09 -28.64
CA ARG A 127 -3.66 0.25 -29.19
C ARG A 127 -2.65 1.08 -28.40
N LEU A 128 -2.66 0.99 -27.08
CA LEU A 128 -1.72 1.70 -26.21
C LEU A 128 -0.30 1.17 -26.39
N THR A 129 -0.15 -0.15 -26.51
CA THR A 129 1.13 -0.79 -26.81
C THR A 129 1.68 -0.39 -28.19
N GLU A 130 0.83 -0.29 -29.22
CA GLU A 130 1.21 0.24 -30.55
C GLU A 130 1.78 1.67 -30.48
N LEU A 131 1.40 2.43 -29.46
CA LEU A 131 1.82 3.82 -29.22
C LEU A 131 2.99 3.93 -28.23
N ASN A 132 3.62 2.82 -27.84
CA ASN A 132 4.69 2.74 -26.85
C ASN A 132 4.28 3.21 -25.44
N ILE A 133 3.03 3.01 -25.06
CA ILE A 133 2.55 3.21 -23.68
C ILE A 133 2.52 1.85 -22.99
N GLU A 134 3.25 1.71 -21.88
CA GLU A 134 3.28 0.47 -21.12
C GLU A 134 1.88 0.13 -20.61
N THR A 135 1.44 -1.10 -20.84
CA THR A 135 0.11 -1.54 -20.43
C THR A 135 0.18 -2.89 -19.74
N TYR A 136 -0.39 -2.96 -18.54
CA TYR A 136 -0.53 -4.19 -17.76
C TYR A 136 -2.01 -4.58 -17.66
N THR A 137 -2.33 -5.82 -17.97
CA THR A 137 -3.69 -6.37 -17.83
C THR A 137 -3.70 -7.48 -16.79
N GLU A 138 -4.55 -7.34 -15.78
CA GLU A 138 -4.75 -8.34 -14.74
C GLU A 138 -6.00 -9.18 -15.04
N SER A 139 -5.96 -10.46 -14.68
CA SER A 139 -7.14 -11.34 -14.78
C SER A 139 -8.01 -11.13 -13.54
N SER A 140 -9.12 -10.40 -13.70
CA SER A 140 -10.13 -10.19 -12.65
C SER A 140 -10.98 -11.42 -12.34
#